data_AF-A0A9E5K505-F1
#
_entry.id   AF-A0A9E5K505-F1
#
_cell.length_a   1.000
_cell.length_b   1.000
_cell.length_c   1.000
_cell.angle_alpha   90.00
_cell.angle_beta   90.00
_cell.angle_gamma   90.00
#
_symmetry.space_group_name_H-M   'P 1'
#
loop_
_entity.id
_entity.type
_entity.pdbx_description
1 polymer ?
#
loop_
_entity_poly.entity_id
_entity_poly.type
_entity_poly.pdbx_seq_one_letter_code
_entity_poly.pdbx_strand_id
1 'polypeptide(L)'
;MTKCGKAFNYLKCEYSQRGVPFRWCWLDVSENFRGGSVYIVKKTARKPGSESEDYPRERLYFNCLCVVDEEELISYVAFNLAKNSVPMDSKPYPRLKIYFYSTPHFKVIRDQFVNSIKDDWDLREMTFDDFSSQNEIGGGMDSAFAKLFVISVAFQETVPGEVFIVSDTDIVFYARCTDKILEAIENKHICISKERPDGGMNIGFMAIRNDEVTRRFWMDIHSRMQKKDVPFAQGGGREVDQGLVNALLYGNHYPDMIGSFLPDSFWNWSQGNLNRQIVMHHANCAFGIESKISQFEYVRRFMEESCSSIPASTPAQF
;
A
#
# COMPACT_ATOMS: atom_id res chain seq x y z
N MET A 1 -34.65 -17.10 -18.45
CA MET A 1 -33.28 -17.40 -18.88
C MET A 1 -32.33 -16.47 -18.15
N THR A 2 -31.70 -16.98 -17.09
CA THR A 2 -30.71 -16.29 -16.27
C THR A 2 -29.40 -16.20 -17.03
N LYS A 3 -28.94 -14.99 -17.36
CA LYS A 3 -27.56 -14.77 -17.84
C LYS A 3 -26.64 -14.72 -16.64
N CYS A 4 -25.90 -15.80 -16.43
CA CYS A 4 -24.80 -15.89 -15.48
C CYS A 4 -23.65 -15.01 -15.99
N GLY A 5 -23.29 -13.96 -15.23
CA GLY A 5 -22.11 -13.14 -15.50
C GLY A 5 -20.87 -13.92 -15.07
N LYS A 6 -19.94 -14.16 -16.02
CA LYS A 6 -18.68 -14.86 -15.74
C LYS A 6 -17.73 -13.94 -14.98
N ALA A 7 -17.16 -14.46 -13.89
CA ALA A 7 -16.01 -13.86 -13.21
C ALA A 7 -14.74 -14.17 -14.01
N PHE A 8 -13.86 -13.18 -14.17
CA PHE A 8 -12.56 -13.35 -14.81
C PHE A 8 -11.52 -13.64 -13.73
N ASN A 9 -10.77 -14.74 -13.88
CA ASN A 9 -9.60 -15.05 -13.07
C ASN A 9 -8.35 -14.63 -13.86
N TYR A 10 -7.53 -13.76 -13.29
CA TYR A 10 -6.26 -13.38 -13.89
C TYR A 10 -5.09 -14.02 -13.13
N LEU A 11 -4.14 -14.61 -13.86
CA LEU A 11 -2.87 -15.07 -13.31
C LEU A 11 -1.76 -14.05 -13.56
N LYS A 12 -0.99 -13.77 -12.50
CA LYS A 12 0.24 -12.97 -12.56
C LYS A 12 1.41 -13.91 -12.83
N CYS A 13 2.10 -13.75 -13.95
CA CYS A 13 3.34 -14.49 -14.25
C CYS A 13 4.50 -13.49 -14.43
N GLU A 14 5.66 -13.85 -13.86
CA GLU A 14 6.94 -13.15 -14.06
C GLU A 14 7.72 -13.78 -15.22
N TYR A 15 8.40 -12.94 -15.98
CA TYR A 15 9.40 -13.40 -16.93
C TYR A 15 10.58 -12.44 -17.06
N SER A 16 11.76 -13.04 -17.20
CA SER A 16 13.05 -12.42 -17.39
C SER A 16 13.69 -12.96 -18.66
N GLN A 17 14.02 -12.06 -19.60
CA GLN A 17 14.88 -12.35 -20.74
C GLN A 17 16.25 -11.75 -20.43
N ARG A 18 17.36 -12.46 -20.71
CA ARG A 18 18.70 -11.90 -20.48
C ARG A 18 18.82 -10.54 -21.17
N GLY A 19 19.03 -9.49 -20.36
CA GLY A 19 19.20 -8.11 -20.84
C GLY A 19 17.92 -7.31 -21.04
N VAL A 20 16.74 -7.79 -20.61
CA VAL A 20 15.47 -7.04 -20.68
C VAL A 20 14.89 -6.88 -19.28
N PRO A 21 14.44 -5.67 -18.88
CA PRO A 21 13.72 -5.46 -17.62
C PRO A 21 12.46 -6.32 -17.53
N PHE A 22 12.09 -6.71 -16.32
CA PHE A 22 10.86 -7.45 -16.03
C PHE A 22 9.65 -6.80 -16.69
N ARG A 23 8.77 -7.63 -17.29
CA ARG A 23 7.49 -7.18 -17.82
C ARG A 23 6.38 -8.04 -17.24
N TRP A 24 5.33 -7.35 -16.79
CA TRP A 24 4.10 -7.98 -16.32
C TRP A 24 3.16 -8.23 -17.50
N CYS A 25 2.50 -9.38 -17.50
CA CYS A 25 1.39 -9.64 -18.41
C CYS A 25 0.22 -10.25 -17.65
N TRP A 26 -1.00 -9.85 -18.03
CA TRP A 26 -2.23 -10.42 -17.52
C TRP A 26 -2.64 -11.57 -18.44
N LEU A 27 -2.77 -12.78 -17.89
CA LEU A 27 -3.25 -13.94 -18.63
C LEU A 27 -4.74 -14.17 -18.33
N ASP A 28 -5.57 -14.18 -19.38
CA ASP A 28 -6.96 -14.62 -19.32
C ASP A 28 -7.00 -16.16 -19.35
N VAL A 29 -7.30 -16.77 -18.20
CA VAL A 29 -7.54 -18.21 -18.08
C VAL A 29 -9.04 -18.47 -18.05
N SER A 30 -9.66 -18.46 -19.22
CA SER A 30 -11.06 -18.86 -19.35
C SER A 30 -11.24 -20.39 -19.26
N GLU A 31 -12.05 -20.78 -18.27
CA GLU A 31 -12.84 -22.01 -18.03
C GLU A 31 -12.30 -23.44 -18.25
N ASN A 32 -11.09 -23.69 -18.76
CA ASN A 32 -10.60 -25.08 -18.90
C ASN A 32 -9.12 -25.26 -18.53
N PHE A 33 -8.65 -24.61 -17.48
CA PHE A 33 -7.30 -24.85 -16.96
C PHE A 33 -7.32 -25.98 -15.92
N ARG A 34 -6.98 -27.20 -16.35
CA ARG A 34 -6.62 -28.32 -15.45
C ARG A 34 -5.12 -28.54 -15.57
N GLY A 35 -4.44 -28.59 -14.43
CA GLY A 35 -2.98 -28.50 -14.28
C GLY A 35 -2.13 -29.04 -15.44
N GLY A 36 -1.18 -28.22 -15.88
CA GLY A 36 -0.21 -28.51 -16.93
C GLY A 36 0.68 -27.29 -17.19
N SER A 37 1.83 -27.49 -17.82
CA SER A 37 2.73 -26.39 -18.24
C SER A 37 2.02 -25.47 -19.24
N VAL A 38 1.95 -24.17 -18.95
CA VAL A 38 1.38 -23.17 -19.88
C VAL A 38 2.44 -22.83 -20.92
N TYR A 39 2.14 -23.02 -22.20
CA TYR A 39 3.00 -22.59 -23.30
C TYR A 39 2.40 -21.33 -23.93
N ILE A 40 3.03 -20.18 -23.72
CA ILE A 40 2.66 -18.95 -24.44
C ILE A 40 3.39 -18.96 -25.78
N VAL A 41 2.66 -19.21 -26.87
CA VAL A 41 3.19 -19.02 -28.22
C VAL A 41 2.98 -17.55 -28.59
N LYS A 42 4.07 -16.78 -28.65
CA LYS A 42 4.05 -15.41 -29.17
C LYS A 42 3.63 -15.45 -30.64
N LYS A 43 2.36 -15.15 -30.92
CA LYS A 43 1.86 -15.02 -32.29
C LYS A 43 2.24 -13.63 -32.79
N THR A 44 3.38 -13.49 -33.43
CA THR A 44 3.67 -12.29 -34.23
C THR A 44 2.65 -12.23 -35.37
N ALA A 45 1.92 -11.11 -35.45
CA ALA A 45 0.95 -10.91 -36.51
C ALA A 45 1.67 -11.00 -37.87
N ARG A 46 1.26 -11.95 -38.71
CA ARG A 46 1.71 -12.02 -40.11
C ARG A 46 1.18 -10.79 -40.85
N LYS A 47 2.04 -10.15 -41.64
CA LYS A 47 1.55 -9.41 -42.80
C LYS A 47 0.96 -10.44 -43.78
N PRO A 48 -0.25 -10.23 -44.33
CA PRO A 48 -0.77 -11.11 -45.37
C PRO A 48 0.21 -11.12 -46.56
N GLY A 49 0.74 -12.30 -46.92
CA GLY A 49 1.55 -12.48 -48.14
C GLY A 49 3.03 -12.86 -47.98
N SER A 50 3.58 -13.07 -46.77
CA SER A 50 4.96 -13.56 -46.64
C SER A 50 5.02 -15.10 -46.57
N GLU A 51 5.51 -15.73 -47.63
CA GLU A 51 5.86 -17.16 -47.63
C GLU A 51 7.21 -17.39 -46.92
N SER A 52 7.18 -18.34 -45.99
CA SER A 52 8.27 -19.11 -45.34
C SER A 52 9.61 -18.43 -45.01
N GLU A 53 9.84 -18.17 -43.72
CA GLU A 53 11.12 -18.46 -43.05
C GLU A 53 10.83 -19.09 -41.67
N ASP A 54 11.44 -20.24 -41.40
CA ASP A 54 11.41 -20.94 -40.12
C ASP A 54 12.18 -20.13 -39.07
N TYR A 55 11.46 -19.37 -38.23
CA TYR A 55 12.08 -18.81 -37.03
C TYR A 55 12.26 -19.89 -35.96
N PRO A 56 13.40 -19.91 -35.24
CA PRO A 56 13.60 -20.84 -34.14
C PRO A 56 12.51 -20.64 -33.09
N ARG A 57 11.79 -21.72 -32.77
CA ARG A 57 10.84 -21.75 -31.66
C ARG A 57 11.62 -21.67 -30.35
N GLU A 58 11.83 -20.47 -29.82
CA GLU A 58 12.34 -20.31 -28.46
C GLU A 58 11.31 -20.83 -27.46
N ARG A 59 11.68 -21.87 -26.71
CA ARG A 59 10.90 -22.36 -25.58
C ARG A 59 11.21 -21.50 -24.38
N LEU A 60 10.24 -20.69 -23.95
CA LEU A 60 10.29 -20.00 -22.67
C LEU A 60 9.73 -20.93 -21.60
N TYR A 61 10.54 -21.20 -20.57
CA TYR A 61 10.13 -21.97 -19.40
C TYR A 61 9.62 -21.01 -18.34
N PHE A 62 8.37 -21.17 -17.92
CA PHE A 62 7.79 -20.43 -16.81
C PHE A 62 7.58 -21.38 -15.64
N ASN A 63 8.07 -20.99 -14.46
CA ASN A 63 7.59 -21.57 -13.20
C ASN A 63 6.43 -20.70 -12.72
N CYS A 64 5.21 -20.97 -13.18
CA CYS A 64 4.02 -20.36 -12.57
C CYS A 64 3.44 -21.35 -11.56
N LEU A 65 3.35 -20.94 -10.30
CA LEU A 65 2.60 -21.66 -9.27
C LEU A 65 1.12 -21.33 -9.48
N CYS A 66 0.39 -22.23 -10.11
CA CYS A 66 -1.05 -22.14 -10.26
C CYS A 66 -1.66 -22.71 -8.98
N VAL A 67 -2.08 -21.87 -8.05
CA VAL A 67 -2.87 -22.34 -6.90
C VAL A 67 -4.32 -22.37 -7.35
N VAL A 68 -4.84 -23.58 -7.55
CA VAL A 68 -6.11 -23.83 -8.24
C VAL A 68 -7.29 -23.92 -7.27
N ASP A 69 -7.01 -23.92 -5.97
CA ASP A 69 -7.99 -24.07 -4.90
C ASP A 69 -7.64 -23.16 -3.69
N GLU A 70 -8.66 -22.54 -3.13
CA GLU A 70 -8.58 -21.71 -1.92
C GLU A 70 -8.09 -22.54 -0.71
N GLU A 71 -8.46 -23.82 -0.63
CA GLU A 71 -7.97 -24.72 0.43
C GLU A 71 -6.48 -25.05 0.30
N GLU A 72 -5.94 -25.17 -0.92
CA GLU A 72 -4.51 -25.37 -1.16
C GLU A 72 -3.70 -24.11 -0.85
N LEU A 73 -4.25 -22.92 -1.14
CA LEU A 73 -3.63 -21.65 -0.77
C LEU A 73 -3.56 -21.50 0.76
N ILE A 74 -4.67 -21.78 1.44
CA ILE A 74 -4.74 -21.72 2.91
C ILE A 74 -3.78 -22.74 3.52
N SER A 75 -3.71 -23.97 3.00
CA SER A 75 -2.80 -25.01 3.48
C SER A 75 -1.34 -24.67 3.25
N TYR A 76 -0.99 -24.10 2.09
CA TYR A 76 0.37 -23.65 1.80
C TYR A 76 0.79 -22.48 2.68
N VAL A 77 -0.11 -21.52 2.92
CA VAL A 77 0.13 -20.40 3.84
C VAL A 77 0.31 -20.94 5.27
N ALA A 78 -0.61 -21.79 5.77
CA ALA A 78 -0.53 -22.39 7.10
C ALA A 78 0.76 -23.21 7.31
N PHE A 79 1.20 -23.99 6.32
CA PHE A 79 2.45 -24.74 6.36
C PHE A 79 3.68 -23.83 6.50
N ASN A 80 3.70 -22.70 5.80
CA ASN A 80 4.80 -21.72 5.92
C ASN A 80 4.73 -20.90 7.22
N LEU A 81 3.54 -20.68 7.79
CA LEU A 81 3.36 -20.02 9.08
C LEU A 81 3.87 -20.90 10.24
N ALA A 82 3.53 -22.19 10.25
CA ALA A 82 3.95 -23.13 11.29
C ALA A 82 5.47 -23.36 11.34
N LYS A 83 6.18 -23.13 10.23
CA LYS A 83 7.63 -23.30 10.14
C LYS A 83 8.43 -22.12 10.72
N ASN A 84 7.76 -20.98 10.96
CA ASN A 84 8.40 -19.70 11.31
C ASN A 84 7.97 -19.12 12.67
N SER A 85 7.24 -19.87 13.50
CA SER A 85 6.92 -19.43 14.86
C SER A 85 8.15 -19.48 15.76
N VAL A 86 8.82 -18.33 15.94
CA VAL A 86 9.95 -18.16 16.85
C VAL A 86 9.43 -17.63 18.20
N PRO A 87 9.90 -18.15 19.35
CA PRO A 87 9.57 -17.59 20.66
C PRO A 87 9.99 -16.12 20.76
N MET A 88 9.13 -15.27 21.33
CA MET A 88 9.44 -13.86 21.62
C MET A 88 10.43 -13.74 22.77
N ASP A 89 11.71 -14.04 22.51
CA ASP A 89 12.82 -13.58 23.34
C ASP A 89 13.40 -12.29 22.77
N SER A 90 13.72 -11.36 23.68
CA SER A 90 14.03 -9.92 23.54
C SER A 90 15.16 -9.52 22.58
N LYS A 91 15.14 -9.97 21.33
CA LYS A 91 16.03 -9.45 20.29
C LYS A 91 15.62 -8.03 19.91
N PRO A 92 16.58 -7.17 19.51
CA PRO A 92 16.25 -5.88 18.91
C PRO A 92 15.28 -6.15 17.77
N TYR A 93 14.11 -5.49 17.80
CA TYR A 93 13.12 -5.64 16.76
C TYR A 93 13.80 -5.50 15.40
N PRO A 94 13.53 -6.38 14.43
CA PRO A 94 13.99 -6.15 13.07
C PRO A 94 13.52 -4.76 12.62
N ARG A 95 14.33 -4.09 11.81
CA ARG A 95 14.02 -2.75 11.29
C ARG A 95 12.60 -2.74 10.72
N LEU A 96 11.81 -1.77 11.16
CA LEU A 96 10.43 -1.62 10.71
C LEU A 96 10.41 -1.40 9.19
N LYS A 97 9.57 -2.16 8.49
CA LYS A 97 9.40 -2.05 7.04
C LYS A 97 8.31 -1.04 6.73
N ILE A 98 8.55 -0.17 5.75
CA ILE A 98 7.55 0.74 5.22
C ILE A 98 7.34 0.46 3.74
N TYR A 99 6.11 0.12 3.41
CA TYR A 99 5.68 -0.18 2.05
C TYR A 99 4.90 1.00 1.50
N PHE A 100 5.25 1.42 0.29
CA PHE A 100 4.60 2.51 -0.41
C PHE A 100 4.72 2.27 -1.91
N TYR A 101 3.98 3.03 -2.69
CA TYR A 101 4.09 2.97 -4.13
C TYR A 101 4.19 4.34 -4.77
N SER A 102 4.73 4.38 -5.97
CA SER A 102 4.90 5.60 -6.75
C SER A 102 4.64 5.32 -8.23
N THR A 103 4.45 6.39 -8.99
CA THR A 103 4.51 6.36 -10.46
C THR A 103 5.49 7.42 -10.95
N PRO A 104 5.96 7.35 -12.21
CA PRO A 104 6.84 8.34 -12.79
C PRO A 104 6.32 9.79 -12.64
N HIS A 105 5.02 10.02 -12.82
CA HIS A 105 4.44 11.35 -12.69
C HIS A 105 4.63 11.96 -11.29
N PHE A 106 4.58 11.14 -10.23
CA PHE A 106 4.68 11.59 -8.83
C PHE A 106 6.10 11.48 -8.25
N LYS A 107 7.13 11.32 -9.09
CA LYS A 107 8.52 11.15 -8.64
C LYS A 107 8.96 12.25 -7.67
N VAL A 108 8.59 13.51 -7.90
CA VAL A 108 8.98 14.63 -7.03
C VAL A 108 8.40 14.49 -5.61
N ILE A 109 7.14 14.07 -5.51
CA ILE A 109 6.46 13.83 -4.23
C ILE A 109 7.10 12.63 -3.52
N ARG A 110 7.36 11.55 -4.26
CA ARG A 110 8.08 10.36 -3.76
C ARG A 110 9.47 10.70 -3.23
N ASP A 111 10.26 11.47 -3.98
CA ASP A 111 11.61 11.85 -3.55
C ASP A 111 11.56 12.68 -2.27
N GLN A 112 10.60 13.59 -2.16
CA GLN A 112 10.38 14.37 -0.94
C GLN A 112 10.02 13.48 0.25
N PHE A 113 9.11 12.52 0.06
CA PHE A 113 8.77 11.53 1.08
C PHE A 113 10.01 10.80 1.58
N VAL A 114 10.75 10.16 0.68
CA VAL A 114 11.98 9.40 1.02
C VAL A 114 13.01 10.28 1.74
N ASN A 115 13.25 11.50 1.23
CA ASN A 115 14.22 12.42 1.82
C ASN A 115 13.79 12.98 3.19
N SER A 116 12.48 12.96 3.48
CA SER A 116 11.97 13.46 4.76
C SER A 116 12.11 12.44 5.90
N ILE A 117 12.18 11.13 5.60
CA ILE A 117 12.24 10.05 6.59
C ILE A 117 13.41 10.28 7.58
N LYS A 118 13.11 10.22 8.88
CA LYS A 118 14.07 10.42 9.97
C LYS A 118 14.45 9.13 10.70
N ASP A 119 13.61 8.11 10.56
CA ASP A 119 13.81 6.79 11.12
C ASP A 119 14.65 5.89 10.22
N ASP A 120 15.16 4.81 10.79
CA ASP A 120 16.00 3.82 10.10
C ASP A 120 15.14 2.64 9.62
N TRP A 121 14.22 2.93 8.71
CA TRP A 121 13.27 1.97 8.17
C TRP A 121 13.80 1.24 6.94
N ASP A 122 13.31 0.02 6.73
CA ASP A 122 13.50 -0.73 5.49
C ASP A 122 12.45 -0.28 4.46
N LEU A 123 12.88 0.50 3.47
CA LEU A 123 12.01 1.11 2.47
C LEU A 123 11.66 0.11 1.36
N ARG A 124 10.36 -0.17 1.20
CA ARG A 124 9.82 -1.12 0.22
C ARG A 124 8.92 -0.40 -0.79
N GLU A 125 9.56 0.21 -1.78
CA GLU A 125 8.87 0.90 -2.86
C GLU A 125 8.37 -0.06 -3.93
N MET A 126 7.14 0.16 -4.40
CA MET A 126 6.61 -0.44 -5.62
C MET A 126 6.36 0.64 -6.66
N THR A 127 6.94 0.48 -7.85
CA THR A 127 6.69 1.42 -8.95
C THR A 127 5.63 0.86 -9.88
N PHE A 128 4.63 1.68 -10.20
CA PHE A 128 3.61 1.40 -11.18
C PHE A 128 3.74 2.35 -12.37
N ASP A 129 3.22 1.93 -13.52
CA ASP A 129 2.99 2.85 -14.64
C ASP A 129 1.96 3.91 -14.23
N ASP A 130 1.96 5.05 -14.92
CA ASP A 130 0.97 6.09 -14.66
C ASP A 130 -0.45 5.55 -14.91
N PHE A 131 -1.34 5.78 -13.94
CA PHE A 131 -2.73 5.36 -14.08
C PHE A 131 -3.43 6.16 -15.18
N SER A 132 -4.51 5.56 -15.69
CA SER A 132 -5.26 6.10 -16.83
C SER A 132 -5.79 7.53 -16.60
N SER A 133 -6.05 7.90 -15.34
CA SER A 133 -6.24 9.29 -14.91
C SER A 133 -4.94 9.88 -14.35
N GLN A 134 -4.15 10.52 -15.23
CA GLN A 134 -2.88 11.17 -14.87
C GLN A 134 -2.99 12.22 -13.74
N ASN A 135 -4.21 12.68 -13.42
CA ASN A 135 -4.46 13.67 -12.39
C ASN A 135 -4.83 13.10 -11.00
N GLU A 136 -4.91 11.77 -10.81
CA GLU A 136 -5.58 11.18 -9.64
C GLU A 136 -4.77 10.15 -8.84
N ILE A 137 -3.46 10.32 -8.65
CA ILE A 137 -2.80 9.56 -7.56
C ILE A 137 -3.18 10.22 -6.25
N GLY A 138 -3.99 9.49 -5.49
CA GLY A 138 -4.76 10.00 -4.35
C GLY A 138 -6.25 9.67 -4.45
N GLY A 139 -6.71 9.01 -5.53
CA GLY A 139 -8.08 8.53 -5.58
C GLY A 139 -8.39 7.57 -6.73
N GLY A 140 -9.59 7.02 -6.70
CA GLY A 140 -10.09 6.13 -7.75
C GLY A 140 -9.64 4.67 -7.60
N MET A 141 -10.18 3.83 -8.48
CA MET A 141 -10.06 2.37 -8.37
C MET A 141 -8.63 1.85 -8.60
N ASP A 142 -7.90 2.43 -9.57
CA ASP A 142 -6.55 1.97 -9.92
C ASP A 142 -5.57 2.18 -8.75
N SER A 143 -5.60 3.38 -8.16
CA SER A 143 -4.85 3.75 -6.95
C SER A 143 -5.20 2.83 -5.77
N ALA A 144 -6.49 2.58 -5.56
CA ALA A 144 -6.96 1.71 -4.48
C ALA A 144 -6.50 0.25 -4.67
N PHE A 145 -6.53 -0.29 -5.90
CA PHE A 145 -5.98 -1.61 -6.20
C PHE A 145 -4.46 -1.68 -6.05
N ALA A 146 -3.74 -0.63 -6.45
CA ALA A 146 -2.29 -0.55 -6.23
C ALA A 146 -1.96 -0.59 -4.73
N LYS A 147 -2.70 0.14 -3.88
CA LYS A 147 -2.56 0.09 -2.42
C LYS A 147 -2.84 -1.29 -1.86
N LEU A 148 -3.91 -1.97 -2.30
CA LEU A 148 -4.21 -3.33 -1.88
C LEU A 148 -3.14 -4.35 -2.32
N PHE A 149 -2.56 -4.15 -3.51
CA PHE A 149 -1.42 -4.95 -3.95
C PHE A 149 -0.22 -4.75 -3.02
N VAL A 150 0.11 -3.51 -2.66
CA VAL A 150 1.19 -3.17 -1.73
C VAL A 150 0.98 -3.85 -0.38
N ILE A 151 -0.23 -3.76 0.18
CA ILE A 151 -0.61 -4.44 1.43
C ILE A 151 -0.43 -5.96 1.32
N SER A 152 -0.84 -6.55 0.19
CA SER A 152 -0.72 -7.99 -0.04
C SER A 152 0.74 -8.45 -0.05
N VAL A 153 1.62 -7.71 -0.70
CA VAL A 153 3.07 -7.99 -0.68
C VAL A 153 3.64 -7.77 0.72
N ALA A 154 3.22 -6.72 1.43
CA ALA A 154 3.68 -6.47 2.79
C ALA A 154 3.37 -7.63 3.75
N PHE A 155 2.19 -8.26 3.60
CA PHE A 155 1.85 -9.48 4.31
C PHE A 155 2.74 -10.67 3.96
N GLN A 156 3.17 -10.80 2.70
CA GLN A 156 4.03 -11.91 2.26
C GLN A 156 5.47 -11.74 2.75
N GLU A 157 5.98 -10.50 2.78
CA GLU A 157 7.38 -10.21 3.11
C GLU A 157 7.64 -9.99 4.61
N THR A 158 6.61 -9.66 5.39
CA THR A 158 6.74 -9.41 6.84
C THR A 158 6.58 -10.71 7.61
N VAL A 159 7.32 -10.92 8.70
CA VAL A 159 7.16 -12.14 9.51
C VAL A 159 5.81 -12.11 10.23
N PRO A 160 5.12 -13.24 10.41
CA PRO A 160 3.90 -13.29 11.21
C PRO A 160 4.13 -12.75 12.64
N GLY A 161 3.20 -11.91 13.11
CA GLY A 161 3.24 -11.22 14.40
C GLY A 161 3.98 -9.87 14.38
N GLU A 162 4.85 -9.61 13.40
CA GLU A 162 5.56 -8.34 13.26
C GLU A 162 4.67 -7.22 12.74
N VAL A 163 5.10 -5.98 12.95
CA VAL A 163 4.43 -4.77 12.44
C VAL A 163 5.11 -4.31 11.15
N PHE A 164 4.32 -3.82 10.21
CA PHE A 164 4.79 -3.07 9.05
C PHE A 164 3.97 -1.80 8.84
N ILE A 165 4.53 -0.84 8.09
CA ILE A 165 3.84 0.40 7.72
C ILE A 165 3.40 0.33 6.26
N VAL A 166 2.20 0.83 5.97
CA VAL A 166 1.77 1.18 4.61
C VAL A 166 1.54 2.68 4.55
N SER A 167 2.10 3.34 3.55
CA SER A 167 2.12 4.80 3.43
C SER A 167 1.82 5.27 2.01
N ASP A 168 1.05 6.34 1.90
CA ASP A 168 1.00 7.19 0.72
C ASP A 168 2.29 8.04 0.65
N THR A 169 2.66 8.49 -0.54
CA THR A 169 3.91 9.25 -0.77
C THR A 169 3.78 10.74 -0.51
N ASP A 170 2.58 11.25 -0.27
CA ASP A 170 2.31 12.66 0.01
C ASP A 170 2.41 13.00 1.51
N ILE A 171 3.41 12.40 2.15
CA ILE A 171 3.72 12.52 3.57
C ILE A 171 5.12 13.12 3.76
N VAL A 172 5.28 13.94 4.80
CA VAL A 172 6.57 14.52 5.21
C VAL A 172 6.82 14.23 6.68
N PHE A 173 8.00 13.69 6.99
CA PHE A 173 8.45 13.47 8.37
C PHE A 173 9.31 14.63 8.88
N TYR A 174 8.96 15.15 10.06
CA TYR A 174 9.69 16.23 10.75
C TYR A 174 10.55 15.71 11.91
N ALA A 175 10.25 14.53 12.44
CA ALA A 175 11.01 13.90 13.52
C ALA A 175 10.98 12.37 13.41
N ARG A 176 11.83 11.70 14.20
CA ARG A 176 11.75 10.24 14.39
C ARG A 176 10.44 9.89 15.09
N CYS A 177 9.79 8.82 14.64
CA CYS A 177 8.46 8.47 15.08
C CYS A 177 8.25 6.96 15.29
N THR A 178 9.27 6.11 15.10
CA THR A 178 9.17 4.65 15.31
C THR A 178 8.58 4.29 16.68
N ASP A 179 9.11 4.87 17.76
CA ASP A 179 8.66 4.54 19.12
C ASP A 179 7.18 4.87 19.32
N LYS A 180 6.72 6.01 18.77
CA LYS A 180 5.31 6.43 18.83
C LYS A 180 4.40 5.48 18.06
N ILE A 181 4.86 4.95 16.93
CA ILE A 181 4.11 3.96 16.14
C ILE A 181 4.00 2.65 16.91
N LEU A 182 5.12 2.16 17.46
CA LEU A 182 5.17 0.91 18.21
C LEU A 182 4.32 0.96 19.49
N GLU A 183 4.36 2.08 20.21
CA GLU A 183 3.48 2.34 21.36
C GLU A 183 2.00 2.35 20.93
N ALA A 184 1.67 3.05 19.83
CA ALA A 184 0.29 3.18 19.39
C ALA A 184 -0.33 1.84 18.94
N ILE A 185 0.46 0.93 18.36
CA ILE A 185 0.02 -0.40 17.90
C ILE A 185 0.27 -1.52 18.93
N GLU A 186 0.83 -1.21 20.10
CA GLU A 186 1.09 -2.19 21.15
C GLU A 186 -0.22 -2.92 21.53
N ASN A 187 -0.20 -4.26 21.47
CA ASN A 187 -1.35 -5.16 21.71
C ASN A 187 -2.56 -4.91 20.80
N LYS A 188 -2.33 -4.36 19.59
CA LYS A 188 -3.36 -4.07 18.60
C LYS A 188 -3.00 -4.68 17.24
N HIS A 189 -4.02 -4.83 16.40
CA HIS A 189 -3.92 -5.37 15.05
C HIS A 189 -3.57 -4.26 14.05
N ILE A 190 -4.15 -3.07 14.22
CA ILE A 190 -3.94 -1.94 13.33
C ILE A 190 -3.88 -0.61 14.10
N CYS A 191 -3.11 0.33 13.59
CA CYS A 191 -3.11 1.72 14.01
C CYS A 191 -3.17 2.64 12.79
N ILE A 192 -4.15 3.54 12.75
CA ILE A 192 -4.49 4.34 11.55
C ILE A 192 -4.47 5.84 11.89
N SER A 193 -4.11 6.70 10.93
CA SER A 193 -4.23 8.16 11.10
C SER A 193 -5.69 8.60 11.24
N LYS A 194 -5.93 9.64 12.05
CA LYS A 194 -7.25 10.29 12.13
C LYS A 194 -7.50 11.12 10.88
N GLU A 195 -8.68 11.00 10.29
CA GLU A 195 -9.11 11.87 9.19
C GLU A 195 -9.46 13.27 9.72
N ARG A 196 -10.26 13.37 10.79
CA ARG A 196 -10.72 14.67 11.34
C ARG A 196 -10.60 14.68 12.86
N PRO A 197 -10.73 15.85 13.53
CA PRO A 197 -10.66 15.93 14.98
C PRO A 197 -11.77 15.12 15.68
N ASP A 198 -12.95 15.03 15.05
CA ASP A 198 -14.13 14.35 15.55
C ASP A 198 -14.23 12.88 15.14
N GLY A 199 -13.33 12.39 14.26
CA GLY A 199 -13.25 11.00 13.87
C GLY A 199 -12.95 10.77 12.39
N GLY A 200 -13.25 9.56 11.93
CA GLY A 200 -12.87 9.08 10.60
C GLY A 200 -11.44 8.55 10.57
N MET A 201 -11.23 7.50 9.78
CA MET A 201 -9.93 6.88 9.56
C MET A 201 -9.37 7.31 8.22
N ASN A 202 -8.13 7.76 8.23
CA ASN A 202 -7.35 8.06 7.04
C ASN A 202 -6.35 6.93 6.77
N ILE A 203 -6.47 6.25 5.64
CA ILE A 203 -5.63 5.08 5.30
C ILE A 203 -4.38 5.44 4.49
N GLY A 204 -3.98 6.71 4.49
CA GLY A 204 -2.73 7.14 3.86
C GLY A 204 -1.50 6.88 4.70
N PHE A 205 -1.66 6.61 6.00
CA PHE A 205 -0.57 6.13 6.85
C PHE A 205 -1.11 5.16 7.90
N MET A 206 -0.64 3.92 7.86
CA MET A 206 -1.12 2.84 8.71
C MET A 206 0.04 1.99 9.21
N ALA A 207 0.02 1.63 10.48
CA ALA A 207 0.81 0.54 11.02
C ALA A 207 -0.09 -0.69 11.17
N ILE A 208 0.36 -1.83 10.66
CA ILE A 208 -0.42 -3.07 10.55
C ILE A 208 0.40 -4.21 11.14
N ARG A 209 -0.18 -4.97 12.06
CA ARG A 209 0.39 -6.23 12.53
C ARG A 209 0.08 -7.33 11.53
N ASN A 210 1.09 -8.11 11.17
CA ASN A 210 0.93 -9.25 10.28
C ASN A 210 0.36 -10.46 11.01
N ASP A 211 -0.96 -10.50 11.16
CA ASP A 211 -1.67 -11.61 11.78
C ASP A 211 -2.87 -12.06 10.93
N GLU A 212 -3.56 -13.10 11.37
CA GLU A 212 -4.69 -13.67 10.64
C GLU A 212 -5.88 -12.70 10.54
N VAL A 213 -6.10 -11.90 11.60
CA VAL A 213 -7.21 -10.95 11.69
C VAL A 213 -7.04 -9.85 10.65
N THR A 214 -5.87 -9.22 10.57
CA THR A 214 -5.59 -8.17 9.58
C THR A 214 -5.56 -8.71 8.16
N ARG A 215 -5.03 -9.91 7.93
CA ARG A 215 -5.05 -10.55 6.60
C ARG A 215 -6.48 -10.76 6.10
N ARG A 216 -7.33 -11.37 6.92
CA ARG A 216 -8.74 -11.61 6.57
C ARG A 216 -9.48 -10.30 6.30
N PHE A 217 -9.23 -9.28 7.12
CA PHE A 217 -9.79 -7.93 6.93
C PHE A 217 -9.45 -7.36 5.54
N TRP A 218 -8.17 -7.35 5.17
CA TRP A 218 -7.74 -6.80 3.88
C TRP A 218 -8.13 -7.68 2.68
N MET A 219 -8.23 -9.00 2.85
CA MET A 219 -8.77 -9.91 1.83
C MET A 219 -10.25 -9.63 1.54
N ASP A 220 -11.05 -9.35 2.57
CA ASP A 220 -12.47 -8.97 2.40
C ASP A 220 -12.61 -7.62 1.69
N ILE A 221 -11.78 -6.63 2.06
CA ILE A 221 -11.73 -5.33 1.36
C ILE A 221 -11.47 -5.54 -0.13
N HIS A 222 -10.44 -6.32 -0.48
CA HIS A 222 -10.11 -6.63 -1.86
C HIS A 222 -11.27 -7.35 -2.58
N SER A 223 -11.89 -8.35 -1.96
CA SER A 223 -13.03 -9.11 -2.51
C SER A 223 -14.23 -8.20 -2.81
N ARG A 224 -14.58 -7.30 -1.88
CA ARG A 224 -15.71 -6.37 -2.03
C ARG A 224 -15.45 -5.32 -3.12
N MET A 225 -14.22 -4.81 -3.21
CA MET A 225 -13.83 -3.92 -4.28
C MET A 225 -13.95 -4.58 -5.66
N GLN A 226 -13.52 -5.84 -5.80
CA GLN A 226 -13.67 -6.59 -7.05
C GLN A 226 -15.13 -6.81 -7.44
N LYS A 227 -15.99 -7.14 -6.47
CA LYS A 227 -17.43 -7.36 -6.68
C LYS A 227 -18.19 -6.08 -7.00
N LYS A 228 -17.55 -4.91 -6.86
CA LYS A 228 -18.21 -3.59 -6.87
C LYS A 228 -19.36 -3.53 -5.85
N ASP A 229 -19.25 -4.31 -4.78
CA ASP A 229 -20.23 -4.41 -3.69
C ASP A 229 -20.00 -3.26 -2.71
N VAL A 230 -19.92 -2.04 -3.25
CA VAL A 230 -19.64 -0.83 -2.51
C VAL A 230 -20.88 0.06 -2.59
N PRO A 231 -21.78 0.01 -1.59
CA PRO A 231 -23.00 0.83 -1.56
C PRO A 231 -22.72 2.35 -1.57
N PHE A 232 -21.47 2.76 -1.37
CA PHE A 232 -21.06 4.14 -1.08
C PHE A 232 -20.68 4.99 -2.30
N ALA A 233 -20.84 4.50 -3.53
CA ALA A 233 -20.55 5.27 -4.74
C ALA A 233 -21.58 6.37 -5.07
N GLN A 234 -22.54 6.69 -4.19
CA GLN A 234 -23.47 7.80 -4.41
C GLN A 234 -22.81 9.19 -4.27
N GLY A 235 -21.56 9.27 -3.78
CA GLY A 235 -20.82 10.52 -3.59
C GLY A 235 -19.76 10.88 -4.64
N GLY A 236 -19.60 10.12 -5.74
CA GLY A 236 -18.67 10.51 -6.80
C GLY A 236 -17.18 10.20 -6.57
N GLY A 237 -16.87 8.99 -6.08
CA GLY A 237 -15.81 8.18 -6.68
C GLY A 237 -14.33 8.34 -6.28
N ARG A 238 -13.95 9.05 -5.21
CA ARG A 238 -12.50 9.28 -4.94
C ARG A 238 -11.85 8.39 -3.89
N GLU A 239 -12.57 7.86 -2.91
CA GLU A 239 -11.98 7.19 -1.74
C GLU A 239 -12.61 5.81 -1.48
N VAL A 240 -12.56 4.92 -2.47
CA VAL A 240 -13.30 3.66 -2.44
C VAL A 240 -12.81 2.72 -1.32
N ASP A 241 -11.50 2.57 -1.18
CA ASP A 241 -10.86 1.76 -0.15
C ASP A 241 -11.02 2.35 1.25
N GLN A 242 -10.80 3.65 1.41
CA GLN A 242 -10.98 4.34 2.70
C GLN A 242 -12.43 4.27 3.19
N GLY A 243 -13.40 4.51 2.30
CA GLY A 243 -14.82 4.40 2.63
C GLY A 243 -15.18 2.99 3.09
N LEU A 244 -14.64 1.97 2.43
CA LEU A 244 -14.86 0.57 2.79
C LEU A 244 -14.21 0.20 4.13
N VAL A 245 -12.96 0.62 4.37
CA VAL A 245 -12.27 0.44 5.66
C VAL A 245 -13.08 1.06 6.79
N ASN A 246 -13.51 2.32 6.63
CA ASN A 246 -14.34 3.01 7.61
C ASN A 246 -15.66 2.25 7.85
N ALA A 247 -16.36 1.84 6.79
CA ALA A 247 -17.63 1.12 6.92
C ALA A 247 -17.48 -0.21 7.68
N LEU A 248 -16.43 -0.99 7.38
CA LEU A 248 -16.21 -2.28 8.04
C LEU A 248 -15.84 -2.14 9.52
N LEU A 249 -14.99 -1.15 9.84
CA LEU A 249 -14.52 -0.92 11.21
C LEU A 249 -15.56 -0.24 12.09
N TYR A 250 -16.21 0.82 11.62
CA TYR A 250 -17.30 1.45 12.37
C TYR A 250 -18.56 0.59 12.42
N GLY A 251 -18.79 -0.25 11.41
CA GLY A 251 -19.88 -1.23 11.41
C GLY A 251 -19.65 -2.44 12.31
N ASN A 252 -18.49 -2.53 12.98
CA ASN A 252 -18.11 -3.65 13.85
C ASN A 252 -18.21 -5.02 13.14
N HIS A 253 -17.86 -5.08 11.86
CA HIS A 253 -17.83 -6.33 11.09
C HIS A 253 -16.67 -7.26 11.50
N TYR A 254 -15.70 -6.72 12.23
CA TYR A 254 -14.50 -7.41 12.73
C TYR A 254 -14.36 -7.16 14.24
N PRO A 255 -15.20 -7.79 15.09
CA PRO A 255 -15.21 -7.54 16.53
C PRO A 255 -13.94 -8.01 17.25
N ASP A 256 -13.17 -8.90 16.62
CA ASP A 256 -11.85 -9.35 17.08
C ASP A 256 -10.72 -8.40 16.68
N MET A 257 -10.97 -7.45 15.77
CA MET A 257 -9.99 -6.48 15.32
C MET A 257 -9.87 -5.30 16.29
N ILE A 258 -8.89 -5.40 17.17
CA ILE A 258 -8.46 -4.29 18.03
C ILE A 258 -7.67 -3.27 17.22
N GLY A 259 -8.26 -2.10 16.97
CA GLY A 259 -7.61 -0.97 16.30
C GLY A 259 -7.37 0.24 17.22
N SER A 260 -6.45 1.12 16.84
CA SER A 260 -6.28 2.44 17.46
C SER A 260 -6.05 3.53 16.42
N PHE A 261 -6.08 4.77 16.90
CA PHE A 261 -5.55 5.91 16.15
C PHE A 261 -4.10 6.17 16.48
N LEU A 262 -3.36 6.66 15.50
CA LEU A 262 -2.06 7.28 15.74
C LEU A 262 -2.23 8.55 16.61
N PRO A 263 -1.21 8.92 17.40
CA PRO A 263 -1.24 10.15 18.19
C PRO A 263 -1.46 11.40 17.33
N ASP A 264 -1.95 12.49 17.92
CA ASP A 264 -2.21 13.76 17.21
C ASP A 264 -0.94 14.43 16.62
N SER A 265 0.25 13.91 16.96
CA SER A 265 1.49 14.28 16.29
C SER A 265 1.61 13.72 14.86
N PHE A 266 0.78 12.74 14.47
CA PHE A 266 0.61 12.25 13.10
C PHE A 266 -0.56 13.02 12.48
N TRP A 267 -0.22 14.13 11.85
CA TRP A 267 -1.20 15.15 11.54
C TRP A 267 -1.57 15.17 10.06
N ASN A 268 -2.86 15.06 9.80
CA ASN A 268 -3.42 15.23 8.46
C ASN A 268 -3.95 16.65 8.30
N TRP A 269 -3.91 17.21 7.09
CA TRP A 269 -4.41 18.57 6.86
C TRP A 269 -5.87 18.74 7.26
N SER A 270 -6.68 17.73 7.02
CA SER A 270 -8.10 17.64 7.41
C SER A 270 -8.36 17.71 8.92
N GLN A 271 -7.33 17.57 9.77
CA GLN A 271 -7.45 17.73 11.23
C GLN A 271 -7.48 19.20 11.68
N GLY A 272 -7.32 20.17 10.76
CA GLY A 272 -7.54 21.59 11.05
C GLY A 272 -6.30 22.30 11.59
N ASN A 273 -6.25 22.57 12.89
CA ASN A 273 -5.21 23.46 13.44
C ASN A 273 -3.83 22.78 13.43
N LEU A 274 -2.89 23.34 12.68
CA LEU A 274 -1.50 22.94 12.68
C LEU A 274 -0.84 23.32 14.02
N ASN A 275 -0.10 22.37 14.60
CA ASN A 275 0.66 22.57 15.82
C ASN A 275 2.14 22.18 15.62
N ARG A 276 3.01 22.62 16.54
CA ARG A 276 4.47 22.46 16.42
C ARG A 276 5.00 21.13 16.97
N GLN A 277 4.12 20.28 17.48
CA GLN A 277 4.47 18.98 18.05
C GLN A 277 4.27 17.85 17.04
N ILE A 278 3.94 18.17 15.78
CA ILE A 278 3.79 17.16 14.74
C ILE A 278 5.14 16.51 14.41
N VAL A 279 5.11 15.19 14.25
CA VAL A 279 6.25 14.38 13.79
C VAL A 279 6.12 14.01 12.32
N MET A 280 4.90 14.03 11.81
CA MET A 280 4.53 13.67 10.44
C MET A 280 3.37 14.54 9.98
N HIS A 281 3.41 14.97 8.71
CA HIS A 281 2.31 15.65 8.03
C HIS A 281 1.87 14.86 6.79
N HIS A 282 0.56 14.68 6.60
CA HIS A 282 -0.05 14.12 5.39
C HIS A 282 -0.85 15.18 4.62
N ALA A 283 -0.54 15.37 3.34
CA ALA A 283 -1.18 16.33 2.42
C ALA A 283 -2.48 15.78 1.77
N ASN A 284 -3.37 15.22 2.59
CA ASN A 284 -4.56 14.48 2.14
C ASN A 284 -5.67 15.33 1.51
N CYS A 285 -5.66 16.66 1.70
CA CYS A 285 -6.65 17.57 1.10
C CYS A 285 -6.14 18.31 -0.15
N ALA A 286 -4.86 18.13 -0.52
CA ALA A 286 -4.27 18.82 -1.67
C ALA A 286 -4.36 17.96 -2.93
N PHE A 287 -4.90 18.54 -4.01
CA PHE A 287 -5.05 17.90 -5.32
C PHE A 287 -3.93 18.31 -6.27
N GLY A 288 -3.24 17.32 -6.84
CA GLY A 288 -2.13 17.54 -7.76
C GLY A 288 -0.81 17.91 -7.08
N ILE A 289 0.27 17.78 -7.84
CA ILE A 289 1.66 17.89 -7.35
C ILE A 289 1.95 19.29 -6.80
N GLU A 290 1.59 20.35 -7.54
CA GLU A 290 1.90 21.74 -7.15
C GLU A 290 1.23 22.15 -5.83
N SER A 291 -0.02 21.72 -5.63
CA SER A 291 -0.76 22.01 -4.39
C SER A 291 -0.18 21.26 -3.21
N LYS A 292 0.23 19.99 -3.40
CA LYS A 292 0.92 19.20 -2.37
C LYS A 292 2.26 19.82 -1.99
N ILE A 293 3.07 20.23 -2.97
CA ILE A 293 4.35 20.92 -2.73
C ILE A 293 4.13 22.23 -1.96
N SER A 294 3.17 23.05 -2.39
CA SER A 294 2.86 24.32 -1.72
C SER A 294 2.45 24.12 -0.26
N GLN A 295 1.65 23.08 0.01
CA GLN A 295 1.25 22.70 1.37
C GLN A 295 2.45 22.23 2.20
N PHE A 296 3.33 21.41 1.64
CA PHE A 296 4.55 20.98 2.33
C PHE A 296 5.46 22.14 2.69
N GLU A 297 5.64 23.10 1.78
CA GLU A 297 6.42 24.30 2.04
C GLU A 297 5.81 25.15 3.16
N TYR A 298 4.49 25.34 3.15
CA TYR A 298 3.79 26.06 4.20
C TYR A 298 4.02 25.43 5.57
N VAL A 299 3.80 24.11 5.70
CA VAL A 299 4.00 23.39 6.96
C VAL A 299 5.46 23.43 7.38
N ARG A 300 6.40 23.25 6.45
CA ARG A 300 7.85 23.33 6.74
C ARG A 300 8.23 24.70 7.30
N ARG A 301 7.83 25.80 6.66
CA ARG A 301 8.11 27.17 7.15
C ARG A 301 7.50 27.39 8.52
N PHE A 302 6.25 26.96 8.71
CA PHE A 302 5.61 27.00 10.01
C PHE A 302 6.49 26.32 11.05
N MET A 303 6.97 25.10 10.81
CA MET A 303 7.83 24.36 11.73
C MET A 303 9.18 25.06 12.01
N GLU A 304 9.81 25.70 11.01
CA GLU A 304 11.13 26.35 11.13
C GLU A 304 11.12 27.67 11.92
N GLU A 305 10.05 28.47 11.84
CA GLU A 305 9.99 29.83 12.42
C GLU A 305 10.16 29.87 13.96
N SER A 306 9.93 28.77 14.67
CA SER A 306 10.11 28.72 16.14
C SER A 306 11.55 28.59 16.62
N CYS A 307 12.48 28.17 15.77
CA CYS A 307 13.88 28.07 16.19
C CYS A 307 14.59 29.43 16.23
N SER A 308 14.02 30.45 15.58
CA SER A 308 14.67 31.75 15.37
C SER A 308 14.32 32.81 16.43
N SER A 309 13.42 32.50 17.38
CA SER A 309 12.87 33.48 18.32
C SER A 309 13.21 33.22 19.79
N ILE A 310 14.20 32.38 20.10
CA ILE A 310 14.83 32.41 21.43
C ILE A 310 15.80 33.59 21.41
N PRO A 311 15.49 34.75 22.04
CA PRO A 311 16.49 35.80 22.19
C PRO A 311 17.68 35.18 22.92
N ALA A 312 18.88 35.32 22.33
CA ALA A 312 20.12 34.90 22.96
C ALA A 312 20.10 35.42 24.39
N SER A 313 20.07 34.51 25.37
CA SER A 313 20.07 34.86 26.78
C SER A 313 21.19 35.86 27.01
N THR A 314 20.85 37.08 27.39
CA THR A 314 21.82 38.09 27.81
C THR A 314 22.76 37.42 28.83
N PRO A 315 24.08 37.42 28.61
CA PRO A 315 25.01 36.82 29.55
C PRO A 315 24.73 37.39 30.94
N ALA A 316 24.49 36.52 31.92
CA ALA A 316 24.36 36.94 33.30
C ALA A 316 25.65 37.71 33.67
N GLN A 317 25.51 39.01 33.89
CA GLN A 317 26.57 39.80 34.52
C GLN A 317 26.65 39.32 35.96
N PHE A 318 27.69 38.53 36.25
CA PHE A 318 28.11 38.20 37.61
C PHE A 318 28.97 39.31 38.19
#